data_AF-A0A3D2S9T4-F1
#
_entry.id   AF-A0A3D2S9T4-F1
#
_cell.length_a   1.000
_cell.length_b   1.000
_cell.length_c   1.000
_cell.angle_alpha   90.00
_cell.angle_beta   90.00
_cell.angle_gamma   90.00
#
_symmetry.space_group_name_H-M   'P 1'
#
loop_
_entity.id
_entity.type
_entity.pdbx_description
1 polymer ?
#
loop_
_entity_poly.entity_id
_entity_poly.type
_entity_poly.pdbx_seq_one_letter_code
_entity_poly.pdbx_strand_id
1 'polypeptide(L)'
;MSWRPVVFRHALKNALIPVITSITGWLASLLAGAFFIEVVFNYNGLGLETVNAVMVKDIPVASGAVLYIATVFVIINILTDMLYSLVDPRVSLTSEK
;
A
#
# COMPACT_ATOMS: atom_id res chain seq x y z
N MET A 1 26.85 7.26 29.27
CA MET A 1 26.50 7.45 27.85
C MET A 1 25.03 7.12 27.70
N SER A 2 24.16 8.12 27.46
CA SER A 2 22.71 7.86 27.40
C SER A 2 22.39 7.14 26.08
N TRP A 3 21.70 6.00 26.16
CA TRP A 3 21.41 5.14 25.01
C TRP A 3 20.30 5.72 24.10
N ARG A 4 19.50 6.66 24.63
CA ARG A 4 18.34 7.26 23.94
C ARG A 4 18.66 7.99 22.62
N PRO A 5 19.71 8.83 22.51
CA PRO A 5 20.01 9.55 21.27
C PRO A 5 20.51 8.62 20.16
N VAL A 6 21.20 7.53 20.52
CA VAL A 6 21.72 6.54 19.56
C VAL A 6 20.57 5.73 18.95
N VAL A 7 19.61 5.30 19.77
CA VAL A 7 18.42 4.58 19.30
C VAL A 7 17.57 5.46 18.36
N PHE A 8 17.26 6.69 18.76
CA PHE A 8 16.44 7.60 17.93
C PHE A 8 17.14 8.04 16.64
N ARG A 9 18.48 8.18 16.64
CA ARG A 9 19.22 8.71 15.48
C ARG A 9 19.69 7.63 14.50
N HIS A 10 20.02 6.42 14.98
CA HIS A 10 20.55 5.33 14.14
C HIS A 10 19.60 4.14 14.02
N ALA A 11 19.05 3.64 15.13
CA ALA A 11 18.18 2.46 15.08
C ALA A 11 16.83 2.77 14.43
N LEU A 12 16.26 3.96 14.66
CA LEU A 12 14.95 4.34 14.12
C LEU A 12 14.94 4.44 12.59
N LYS A 13 16.00 5.01 11.98
CA LYS A 13 16.11 5.11 10.51
C LYS A 13 16.18 3.75 9.84
N ASN A 14 17.00 2.83 10.38
CA ASN A 14 17.12 1.48 9.83
C ASN A 14 15.86 0.62 10.08
N ALA A 15 15.13 0.88 11.16
CA ALA A 15 13.88 0.18 11.46
C ALA A 15 12.68 0.71 10.63
N LEU A 16 12.71 1.97 10.20
CA LEU A 16 11.64 2.58 9.39
C LEU A 16 11.57 1.99 7.98
N ILE A 17 12.70 1.54 7.43
CA ILE A 17 12.78 0.87 6.11
C ILE A 17 11.73 -0.27 6.02
N PRO A 18 11.89 -1.40 6.74
CA PRO A 18 10.95 -2.52 6.60
C PRO A 18 9.51 -2.14 7.00
N VAL A 19 9.31 -1.16 7.89
CA VAL A 19 7.98 -0.68 8.26
C VAL A 19 7.28 -0.01 7.07
N ILE A 20 7.97 0.89 6.37
CA ILE A 20 7.40 1.62 5.24
C ILE A 20 7.03 0.66 4.11
N THR A 21 7.87 -0.34 3.79
CA THR A 21 7.51 -1.37 2.78
C THR A 21 6.35 -2.26 3.22
N SER A 22 6.28 -2.58 4.52
CA SER A 22 5.22 -3.47 5.04
C SER A 22 3.83 -2.82 5.01
N ILE A 23 3.76 -1.48 5.07
CA ILE A 23 2.48 -0.74 5.01
C ILE A 23 1.71 -1.09 3.74
N THR A 24 2.35 -1.18 2.59
CA THR A 24 1.68 -1.53 1.33
C THR A 24 1.04 -2.92 1.40
N GLY A 25 1.74 -3.90 1.97
CA GLY A 25 1.22 -5.26 2.13
C GLY A 25 0.04 -5.33 3.10
N TRP A 26 0.09 -4.56 4.19
CA TRP A 26 -1.04 -4.44 5.11
C TRP A 26 -2.24 -3.77 4.44
N LEU A 27 -2.02 -2.73 3.64
CA LEU A 27 -3.08 -2.07 2.87
C LEU A 27 -3.75 -3.01 1.88
N ALA A 28 -2.98 -3.84 1.17
CA ALA A 28 -3.54 -4.89 0.30
C ALA A 28 -4.43 -5.87 1.09
N SER A 29 -3.98 -6.28 2.28
CA SER A 29 -4.73 -7.18 3.16
C SER A 29 -6.02 -6.55 3.68
N LEU A 30 -5.99 -5.26 4.02
CA LEU A 30 -7.17 -4.51 4.44
C LEU A 30 -8.17 -4.32 3.29
N LEU A 31 -7.70 -4.06 2.08
CA LEU A 31 -8.55 -3.99 0.88
C LEU A 31 -9.27 -5.32 0.62
N ALA A 32 -8.55 -6.45 0.70
CA ALA A 32 -9.15 -7.77 0.57
C ALA A 32 -10.19 -8.05 1.68
N GLY A 33 -9.90 -7.64 2.92
CA GLY A 33 -10.84 -7.72 4.03
C GLY A 33 -12.09 -6.86 3.83
N ALA A 34 -11.93 -5.64 3.31
CA ALA A 34 -13.04 -4.74 3.00
C ALA A 34 -13.95 -5.33 1.91
N PHE A 35 -13.37 -5.91 0.85
CA PHE A 35 -14.11 -6.66 -0.17
C PHE A 35 -14.99 -7.75 0.46
N PHE A 36 -14.41 -8.54 1.36
CA PHE A 36 -15.14 -9.60 2.03
C PHE A 36 -16.30 -9.06 2.88
N ILE A 37 -16.07 -7.98 3.65
CA ILE A 37 -17.10 -7.35 4.47
C ILE A 37 -18.23 -6.80 3.59
N GLU A 38 -17.92 -6.11 2.50
CA GLU A 38 -18.93 -5.55 1.59
C GLU A 38 -19.83 -6.63 0.99
N VAL A 39 -19.24 -7.74 0.55
CA VAL A 39 -19.98 -8.86 -0.05
C VAL A 39 -20.84 -9.60 0.99
N VAL A 40 -20.29 -9.89 2.16
CA VAL A 40 -21.00 -10.67 3.19
C VAL A 40 -22.12 -9.88 3.85
N PHE A 41 -21.88 -8.60 4.15
CA PHE A 41 -22.87 -7.73 4.79
C PHE A 41 -23.75 -6.97 3.81
N ASN A 42 -23.58 -7.19 2.50
CA ASN A 42 -24.31 -6.51 1.43
C ASN A 42 -24.26 -4.98 1.57
N TYR A 43 -23.07 -4.48 1.92
CA TYR A 43 -22.79 -3.05 2.05
C TYR A 43 -22.40 -2.48 0.70
N ASN A 44 -23.05 -1.39 0.28
CA ASN A 44 -22.81 -0.77 -1.02
C ASN A 44 -21.40 -0.17 -1.09
N GLY A 45 -20.51 -0.86 -1.82
CA GLY A 45 -19.12 -0.45 -2.02
C GLY A 45 -18.52 -1.04 -3.30
N LEU A 46 -17.28 -0.65 -3.59
CA LEU A 46 -16.59 -1.04 -4.83
C LEU A 46 -16.34 -2.54 -4.93
N GLY A 47 -16.14 -3.23 -3.80
CA GLY A 47 -15.93 -4.67 -3.76
C GLY A 47 -17.19 -5.45 -4.11
N LEU A 48 -18.34 -5.04 -3.55
CA LEU A 48 -19.63 -5.62 -3.89
C LEU A 48 -19.96 -5.43 -5.39
N GLU A 49 -19.80 -4.21 -5.90
CA GLU A 49 -20.05 -3.88 -7.32
C GLU A 49 -19.13 -4.66 -8.26
N THR A 50 -17.85 -4.82 -7.91
CA THR A 50 -16.90 -5.62 -8.71
C THR A 50 -17.34 -7.08 -8.80
N VAL A 51 -17.77 -7.67 -7.67
CA VAL A 51 -18.24 -9.06 -7.63
C VAL A 51 -19.54 -9.23 -8.42
N ASN A 52 -20.48 -8.30 -8.28
CA ASN A 52 -21.72 -8.31 -9.05
C ASN A 52 -21.47 -8.20 -10.56
N ALA A 53 -20.58 -7.31 -10.99
CA ALA A 53 -20.19 -7.18 -12.39
C ALA A 53 -19.61 -8.48 -12.95
N VAL A 54 -18.76 -9.17 -12.18
CA VAL A 54 -18.23 -10.49 -12.56
C VAL A 54 -19.34 -11.53 -12.69
N MET A 55 -20.30 -11.56 -11.76
CA MET A 55 -21.41 -12.52 -11.76
C MET A 55 -22.35 -12.31 -12.95
N VAL A 56 -22.62 -11.06 -13.33
CA VAL A 56 -23.47 -10.70 -14.49
C VAL A 56 -22.68 -10.73 -15.81
N LYS A 57 -21.38 -11.07 -15.78
CA LYS A 57 -20.45 -11.06 -16.92
C LYS A 57 -20.32 -9.68 -17.59
N ASP A 58 -20.48 -8.62 -16.81
CA ASP A 58 -20.19 -7.25 -17.23
C ASP A 58 -18.67 -6.99 -17.13
N ILE A 59 -17.93 -7.53 -18.10
CA ILE A 59 -16.47 -7.44 -18.18
C ILE A 59 -15.97 -5.98 -18.19
N PRO A 60 -16.61 -5.02 -18.88
CA PRO A 60 -16.22 -3.61 -18.82
C PRO A 60 -16.22 -3.04 -17.39
N VAL A 61 -17.29 -3.26 -16.62
CA VAL A 61 -17.41 -2.72 -15.26
C VAL A 61 -16.41 -3.40 -14.32
N ALA A 62 -16.30 -4.73 -14.38
CA ALA A 62 -15.32 -5.46 -13.58
C ALA A 62 -13.88 -5.01 -13.86
N SER A 63 -13.52 -4.84 -15.14
CA SER A 63 -12.18 -4.37 -15.54
C SER A 63 -11.94 -2.93 -15.09
N GLY A 64 -12.94 -2.05 -15.19
CA GLY A 64 -12.85 -0.68 -14.70
C GLY A 64 -12.60 -0.60 -13.20
N ALA A 65 -13.29 -1.42 -12.41
CA ALA A 65 -13.09 -1.49 -10.97
C ALA A 65 -11.68 -2.03 -10.60
N VAL A 66 -11.22 -3.07 -11.29
CA VAL A 66 -9.86 -3.60 -11.09
C VAL A 66 -8.80 -2.55 -11.47
N LEU A 67 -8.97 -1.84 -12.58
CA LEU A 67 -8.06 -0.76 -13.00
C LEU A 67 -8.04 0.38 -11.99
N TYR A 68 -9.20 0.77 -11.46
CA TYR A 68 -9.29 1.80 -10.42
C TYR A 68 -8.50 1.39 -9.17
N ILE A 69 -8.73 0.19 -8.65
CA ILE A 69 -8.04 -0.32 -7.46
C ILE A 69 -6.53 -0.43 -7.71
N ALA A 70 -6.13 -0.95 -8.87
CA ALA A 70 -4.72 -1.03 -9.26
C ALA A 70 -4.07 0.35 -9.33
N THR A 71 -4.76 1.35 -9.87
CA THR A 71 -4.25 2.73 -9.97
C THR A 71 -4.04 3.34 -8.59
N VAL A 72 -5.01 3.18 -7.68
CA VAL A 72 -4.88 3.62 -6.29
C VAL A 72 -3.70 2.91 -5.61
N PHE A 73 -3.53 1.62 -5.84
CA PHE A 73 -2.42 0.85 -5.28
C PHE A 73 -1.06 1.32 -5.80
N VAL A 74 -0.95 1.66 -7.08
CA VAL A 74 0.26 2.25 -7.66
C VAL A 74 0.56 3.61 -7.05
N ILE A 75 -0.44 4.48 -6.88
CA ILE A 75 -0.28 5.78 -6.22
C ILE A 75 0.25 5.60 -4.79
N ILE A 76 -0.32 4.65 -4.03
CA ILE A 76 0.13 4.34 -2.68
C ILE A 76 1.59 3.86 -2.69
N ASN A 77 1.97 2.97 -3.62
CA ASN A 77 3.37 2.52 -3.72
C ASN A 77 4.32 3.67 -4.01
N ILE A 78 3.97 4.57 -4.94
CA ILE A 78 4.78 5.76 -5.23
C ILE A 78 4.91 6.66 -3.99
N LEU A 79 3.82 6.86 -3.23
CA LEU A 79 3.86 7.62 -1.99
C LEU A 79 4.75 6.95 -0.93
N THR A 80 4.67 5.62 -0.82
CA THR A 80 5.52 4.81 0.05
C THR A 80 7.00 4.97 -0.32
N ASP A 81 7.33 4.90 -1.61
CA ASP A 81 8.68 5.09 -2.14
C ASP A 81 9.20 6.53 -1.92
N MET A 82 8.35 7.53 -2.06
CA MET A 82 8.68 8.92 -1.73
C MET A 82 8.95 9.11 -0.24
N LEU A 83 8.13 8.51 0.64
CA LEU A 83 8.35 8.51 2.08
C LEU A 83 9.70 7.88 2.43
N TYR A 84 10.05 6.80 1.73
CA TYR A 84 11.33 6.14 1.83
C TYR A 84 12.51 7.07 1.53
N SER A 85 12.44 7.80 0.41
CA SER A 85 13.47 8.75 0.01
C SER A 85 13.65 9.88 1.04
N LEU A 86 12.57 10.32 1.69
CA LEU A 86 12.61 11.36 2.74
C LEU A 86 13.22 10.85 4.05
N VAL A 87 12.94 9.60 4.43
CA VAL A 87 13.45 9.00 5.68
C VAL A 87 14.93 8.66 5.58
N ASP A 88 15.39 8.22 4.41
CA ASP A 88 16.79 7.88 4.17
C ASP A 88 17.45 8.67 3.02
N PRO A 89 18.04 9.86 3.30
CA PRO A 89 18.76 10.64 2.30
C PRO A 89 20.10 10.01 1.86
N ARG A 90 20.45 8.79 2.33
CA ARG A 90 21.61 8.03 1.83
C ARG A 90 21.36 7.28 0.53
N VAL A 91 20.12 7.24 0.02
CA VAL A 91 19.81 6.78 -1.35
C VAL A 91 20.27 7.81 -2.41
N SER A 92 21.12 8.77 -2.05
CA SER A 92 22.01 9.41 -3.02
C SER A 92 22.83 8.31 -3.69
N LEU A 93 22.39 7.97 -4.90
CA LEU A 93 23.13 7.39 -6.01
C LEU A 93 24.64 7.55 -5.80
N THR A 94 25.25 6.61 -5.07
CA THR A 94 26.70 6.52 -5.04
C THR A 94 27.05 5.91 -6.39
N SER A 95 27.31 6.83 -7.32
CA SER A 95 28.11 6.67 -8.51
C SER A 95 28.91 5.36 -8.47
N GLU A 96 28.37 4.36 -9.16
CA GLU A 96 29.13 3.20 -9.56
C GLU A 96 30.20 3.74 -10.52
N LYS A 97 31.46 3.66 -10.08
CA LYS A 97 32.63 3.94 -10.91
C LYS A 97 32.81 2.86 -11.94
#